data_AF-A0A1V5N0E7-F1
#
_entry.id   AF-A0A1V5N0E7-F1
#
_cell.length_a   1.000
_cell.length_b   1.000
_cell.length_c   1.000
_cell.angle_alpha   90.00
_cell.angle_beta   90.00
_cell.angle_gamma   90.00
#
_symmetry.space_group_name_H-M   'P 1'
#
loop_
_entity.id
_entity.type
_entity.pdbx_description
1 polymer ?
#
loop_
_entity_poly.entity_id
_entity_poly.type
_entity_poly.pdbx_seq_one_letter_code
_entity_poly.pdbx_strand_id
1 'polypeptide(L)'
;MFVLDTCPLNSDYKKVIICSEKNFPSEFSRLRISGERFLFIIDYEMRNFILCPVAECASNGIFYSIHGESNSLFSGGKIESIKKIYSPDYREYVAAFDKVMSNIVSGNTYLLNLTFRSEIYSAYSLSDVFASATAPYKLLFGDEFAVFSPEIFIKVIGKEIKTFPMKGTISSEHSDSLDLLLNDEKER
;
A
#
# COMPACT_ATOMS: atom_id res chain seq x y z
N MET A 1 -4.69 -0.36 -1.78
CA MET A 1 -4.39 -1.60 -2.54
C MET A 1 -3.18 -1.31 -3.41
N PHE A 2 -2.02 -1.92 -3.13
CA PHE A 2 -0.78 -1.65 -3.87
C PHE A 2 -0.48 -2.86 -4.76
N VAL A 3 -0.28 -2.61 -6.04
CA VAL A 3 0.17 -3.63 -6.99
C VAL A 3 1.69 -3.70 -6.87
N LEU A 4 2.18 -4.70 -6.14
CA LEU A 4 3.60 -5.07 -6.15
C LEU A 4 3.81 -5.94 -7.38
N ASP A 5 4.07 -5.31 -8.52
CA ASP A 5 4.38 -6.02 -9.75
C ASP A 5 5.80 -6.61 -9.59
N THR A 6 5.86 -7.87 -9.18
CA THR A 6 7.03 -8.76 -9.23
C THR A 6 8.37 -8.15 -8.75
N CYS A 7 8.49 -7.82 -7.47
CA CYS A 7 9.82 -7.66 -6.85
C CYS A 7 10.28 -9.04 -6.36
N PRO A 8 11.33 -9.66 -6.94
CA PRO A 8 11.86 -10.91 -6.43
C PRO A 8 12.42 -10.69 -5.03
N LEU A 9 11.76 -11.25 -4.01
CA LEU A 9 12.22 -11.20 -2.63
C LEU A 9 13.61 -11.85 -2.52
N ASN A 10 14.64 -11.06 -2.23
CA ASN A 10 16.00 -11.58 -2.00
C ASN A 10 16.01 -12.59 -0.84
N SER A 11 16.76 -13.69 -0.97
CA SER A 11 16.72 -14.86 -0.07
C SER A 11 17.42 -14.67 1.29
N ASP A 12 17.79 -13.46 1.67
CA ASP A 12 18.63 -13.20 2.86
C ASP A 12 17.84 -12.97 4.16
N TYR A 13 16.52 -13.12 4.15
CA TYR A 13 15.66 -12.97 5.33
C TYR A 13 15.66 -14.24 6.19
N LYS A 14 16.64 -14.36 7.10
CA LYS A 14 16.91 -15.57 7.90
C LYS A 14 15.77 -16.07 8.80
N LYS A 15 14.70 -15.31 9.02
CA LYS A 15 13.54 -15.73 9.85
C LYS A 15 12.17 -15.25 9.36
N VAL A 16 12.06 -14.91 8.09
CA VAL A 16 10.76 -14.58 7.49
C VAL A 16 10.15 -15.87 6.93
N ILE A 17 8.90 -16.16 7.30
CA ILE A 17 8.18 -17.28 6.71
C ILE A 17 7.62 -16.78 5.38
N ILE A 18 8.27 -17.21 4.29
CA ILE A 18 7.76 -17.04 2.94
C ILE A 18 7.08 -18.35 2.56
N CYS A 19 5.79 -18.29 2.24
CA CYS A 19 5.00 -19.47 1.93
C CYS A 19 4.12 -19.26 0.69
N SER A 20 3.70 -20.38 0.09
CA SER A 20 2.72 -20.36 -0.99
C SER A 20 1.30 -20.23 -0.45
N GLU A 21 0.36 -19.87 -1.33
CA GLU A 21 -1.07 -19.78 -1.00
C GLU A 21 -1.60 -21.02 -0.28
N LYS A 22 -1.16 -22.22 -0.72
CA LYS A 22 -1.59 -23.50 -0.12
C LYS A 22 -1.17 -23.64 1.35
N ASN A 23 -0.01 -23.12 1.72
CA ASN A 23 0.57 -23.29 3.07
C ASN A 23 0.27 -22.10 3.99
N PHE A 24 -0.16 -20.97 3.43
CA PHE A 24 -0.44 -19.76 4.20
C PHE A 24 -1.49 -19.97 5.31
N PRO A 25 -2.66 -20.64 5.09
CA PRO A 25 -3.66 -20.82 6.13
C PRO A 25 -3.14 -21.57 7.36
N SER A 26 -2.31 -22.60 7.17
CA SER A 26 -1.74 -23.38 8.28
C SER A 26 -0.71 -22.57 9.06
N GLU A 27 0.18 -21.84 8.39
CA GLU A 27 1.19 -21.01 9.06
C GLU A 27 0.56 -19.82 9.80
N PHE A 28 -0.42 -19.16 9.18
CA PHE A 28 -1.19 -18.11 9.82
C PHE A 28 -1.90 -18.62 11.07
N SER A 29 -2.57 -19.79 10.98
CA SER A 29 -3.26 -20.40 12.11
C SER A 29 -2.29 -20.78 13.23
N ARG A 30 -1.12 -21.32 12.89
CA ARG A 30 -0.07 -21.69 13.85
C ARG A 30 0.37 -20.48 14.68
N LEU A 31 0.72 -19.36 14.04
CA LEU A 31 1.11 -18.13 14.73
C LEU A 31 -0.06 -17.49 15.50
N ARG A 32 -1.28 -17.60 14.98
CA ARG A 32 -2.47 -17.08 15.68
C ARG A 32 -2.76 -17.84 16.97
N ILE A 33 -2.59 -19.17 16.96
CA ILE A 33 -2.82 -20.07 18.09
C ILE A 33 -1.72 -19.91 19.14
N SER A 34 -0.46 -19.67 18.75
CA SER A 34 0.62 -19.40 19.70
C SER A 34 0.40 -18.11 20.50
N GLY A 35 -0.51 -17.24 20.06
CA GLY A 35 -0.83 -15.97 20.73
C GLY A 35 0.20 -14.88 20.46
N GLU A 36 1.15 -15.12 19.57
CA GLU A 36 2.16 -14.16 19.19
C GLU A 36 1.58 -13.08 18.28
N ARG A 37 2.06 -11.85 18.45
CA ARG A 37 1.77 -10.76 17.50
C ARG A 37 2.69 -10.94 16.28
N PHE A 38 2.11 -10.93 15.09
CA PHE A 38 2.85 -11.04 13.85
C PHE A 38 2.30 -10.09 12.79
N LEU A 39 3.17 -9.70 11.86
CA LEU A 39 2.83 -9.02 10.63
C LEU A 39 2.64 -10.08 9.53
N PHE A 40 1.68 -9.84 8.64
CA PHE A 40 1.56 -10.59 7.40
C PHE A 40 1.47 -9.64 6.21
N ILE A 41 2.07 -10.02 5.09
CA ILE A 41 2.10 -9.25 3.84
C ILE A 41 1.74 -10.20 2.71
N ILE A 42 0.84 -9.78 1.85
CA ILE A 42 0.38 -10.53 0.69
C ILE A 42 0.39 -9.56 -0.49
N ASP A 43 0.96 -9.99 -1.61
CA ASP A 43 0.92 -9.22 -2.84
C ASP A 43 -0.46 -9.30 -3.52
N TYR A 44 -0.73 -8.35 -4.42
CA TYR A 44 -2.04 -8.26 -5.10
C TYR A 44 -2.39 -9.52 -5.89
N GLU A 45 -1.40 -10.13 -6.54
CA GLU A 45 -1.59 -11.37 -7.31
C GLU A 45 -1.68 -12.63 -6.45
N MET A 46 -1.56 -12.51 -5.12
CA MET A 46 -1.57 -13.64 -4.18
C MET A 46 -0.52 -14.72 -4.50
N ARG A 47 0.66 -14.30 -4.95
CA ARG A 47 1.79 -15.19 -5.25
C ARG A 47 2.76 -15.29 -4.08
N ASN A 48 2.94 -14.20 -3.34
CA ASN A 48 3.90 -14.10 -2.25
C ASN A 48 3.17 -13.84 -0.93
N PHE A 49 3.35 -14.75 0.03
CA PHE A 49 2.81 -14.61 1.38
C PHE A 49 3.95 -14.59 2.38
N ILE A 50 4.01 -13.50 3.13
CA ILE A 50 5.05 -13.27 4.13
C ILE A 50 4.39 -13.22 5.50
N LEU A 51 4.93 -13.99 6.44
CA LEU A 51 4.56 -13.98 7.85
C LEU A 51 5.82 -13.70 8.68
N CYS A 52 5.76 -12.71 9.58
CA CYS A 52 6.88 -12.35 10.43
C CYS A 52 6.40 -11.99 11.85
N PRO A 53 6.85 -12.70 12.91
CA PRO A 53 6.63 -12.26 14.28
C PRO A 53 7.12 -10.83 14.48
N VAL A 54 6.37 -10.02 15.24
CA VAL A 54 6.69 -8.58 15.41
C VAL A 54 8.09 -8.38 15.98
N ALA A 55 8.52 -9.26 16.90
CA ALA A 55 9.85 -9.23 17.50
C ALA A 55 10.99 -9.43 16.48
N GLU A 56 10.72 -10.06 15.34
CA GLU A 56 11.71 -10.38 14.32
C GLU A 56 11.68 -9.43 13.12
N CYS A 57 10.63 -8.60 12.99
CA CYS A 57 10.44 -7.70 11.86
C CYS A 57 11.66 -6.78 11.64
N ALA A 58 12.09 -6.05 12.68
CA ALA A 58 13.18 -5.07 12.56
C ALA A 58 14.52 -5.72 12.19
N SER A 59 14.82 -6.90 12.76
CA SER A 59 16.04 -7.65 12.42
C SER A 59 16.05 -8.22 11.00
N ASN A 60 14.88 -8.32 10.36
CA ASN A 60 14.74 -8.73 8.96
C ASN A 60 14.53 -7.53 8.03
N GLY A 61 14.79 -6.30 8.49
CA GLY A 61 14.62 -5.10 7.66
C GLY A 61 13.16 -4.74 7.35
N ILE A 62 12.20 -5.29 8.11
CA ILE A 62 10.78 -5.01 7.94
C ILE A 62 10.35 -3.99 8.99
N PHE A 63 9.95 -2.81 8.53
CA PHE A 63 9.50 -1.72 9.39
C PHE A 63 8.09 -1.31 9.02
N TYR A 64 7.25 -1.05 10.02
CA TYR A 64 5.87 -0.65 9.80
C TYR A 64 5.43 0.45 10.75
N SER A 65 4.38 1.16 10.36
CA SER A 65 3.60 2.05 11.20
C SER A 65 2.14 1.79 10.91
N ILE A 66 1.37 1.31 11.88
CA ILE A 66 -0.04 0.97 11.74
C ILE A 66 -0.79 1.74 12.83
N HIS A 67 -1.41 2.87 12.44
CA HIS A 67 -2.15 3.76 13.33
C HIS A 67 -1.40 4.14 14.63
N GLY A 68 -0.15 4.56 14.49
CA GLY A 68 0.68 5.01 15.62
C GLY A 68 1.44 3.90 16.34
N GLU A 69 1.10 2.62 16.13
CA GLU A 69 1.97 1.53 16.53
C GLU A 69 3.07 1.33 15.47
N SER A 70 4.32 1.40 15.89
CA SER A 70 5.47 1.24 15.00
C SER A 70 6.59 0.47 15.65
N ASN A 71 7.33 -0.29 14.85
CA ASN A 71 8.60 -0.90 15.24
C ASN A 71 9.82 -0.12 14.70
N SER A 72 9.58 1.03 14.05
CA SER A 72 10.62 1.83 13.43
C SER A 72 11.26 2.79 14.43
N LEU A 73 12.59 2.88 14.38
CA LEU A 73 13.38 3.87 15.10
C LEU A 73 13.90 4.98 14.18
N PHE A 74 13.38 5.10 12.95
CA PHE A 74 13.86 6.11 12.02
C PHE A 74 13.49 7.51 12.51
N SER A 75 14.51 8.33 12.80
CA SER A 75 14.36 9.76 12.98
C SER A 75 14.30 10.41 11.59
N GLY A 76 13.13 10.90 11.19
CA GLY A 76 12.94 11.49 9.87
C GLY A 76 13.83 12.71 9.62
N GLY A 77 14.63 12.65 8.55
CA GLY A 77 15.17 13.84 7.90
C GLY A 77 14.14 14.45 6.95
N LYS A 78 14.22 15.76 6.71
CA LYS A 78 13.34 16.40 5.74
C LYS A 78 13.83 16.07 4.32
N ILE A 79 12.99 15.44 3.51
CA ILE A 79 13.25 15.33 2.06
C ILE A 79 13.06 16.73 1.46
N GLU A 80 14.11 17.26 0.83
CA GLU A 80 14.10 18.62 0.28
C GLU A 80 13.47 18.66 -1.11
N SER A 81 13.86 17.74 -2.01
CA SER A 81 13.26 17.65 -3.35
C SER A 81 13.51 16.30 -4.02
N ILE A 82 12.49 15.79 -4.73
CA ILE A 82 12.65 14.66 -5.64
C ILE A 82 13.31 15.19 -6.92
N LYS A 83 14.39 14.53 -7.38
CA LYS A 83 15.17 15.02 -8.53
C LYS A 83 14.37 14.98 -9.83
N LYS A 84 13.67 13.87 -10.09
CA LYS A 84 12.90 13.71 -11.32
C LYS A 84 11.80 12.66 -11.17
N ILE A 85 10.67 12.90 -11.81
CA ILE A 85 9.58 11.93 -11.97
C ILE A 85 9.32 11.79 -13.47
N TYR A 86 9.41 10.57 -13.98
CA TYR A 86 9.05 10.23 -15.35
C TYR A 86 7.61 9.77 -15.36
N SER A 87 6.72 10.70 -15.70
CA SER A 87 5.30 10.41 -15.88
C SER A 87 5.07 9.56 -17.14
N PRO A 88 3.96 8.82 -17.21
CA PRO A 88 3.54 8.11 -18.42
C PRO A 88 3.40 9.08 -19.59
N ASP A 89 3.64 8.60 -20.82
CA ASP A 89 3.41 9.44 -21.99
C ASP A 89 1.92 9.82 -22.09
N TYR A 90 1.66 11.09 -22.40
CA TYR A 90 0.29 11.59 -22.44
C TYR A 90 -0.55 10.89 -23.53
N ARG A 91 0.05 10.52 -24.67
CA ARG A 91 -0.68 9.82 -25.74
C ARG A 91 -0.99 8.39 -25.33
N GLU A 92 -0.07 7.72 -24.63
CA GLU A 92 -0.33 6.40 -24.03
C GLU A 92 -1.48 6.46 -23.01
N TYR A 93 -1.50 7.49 -22.15
CA TYR A 93 -2.61 7.72 -21.23
C TYR A 93 -3.95 7.90 -21.97
N VAL A 94 -4.01 8.78 -22.96
CA VAL A 94 -5.23 9.06 -23.73
C VAL A 94 -5.74 7.79 -24.43
N ALA A 95 -4.85 7.04 -25.07
CA ALA A 95 -5.23 5.80 -25.75
C ALA A 95 -5.82 4.76 -24.79
N ALA A 96 -5.25 4.61 -23.59
CA ALA A 96 -5.78 3.71 -22.57
C ALA A 96 -7.11 4.22 -22.00
N PHE A 97 -7.23 5.53 -21.76
CA PHE A 97 -8.45 6.18 -21.28
C PHE A 97 -9.61 5.98 -22.24
N ASP A 98 -9.42 6.26 -23.54
CA ASP A 98 -10.44 6.10 -24.58
C ASP A 98 -10.93 4.65 -24.68
N LYS A 99 -10.00 3.69 -24.53
CA LYS A 99 -10.33 2.26 -24.46
C LYS A 99 -11.20 1.95 -23.25
N VAL A 100 -10.87 2.47 -22.08
CA VAL A 100 -11.69 2.27 -20.86
C VAL A 100 -13.08 2.88 -21.04
N MET A 101 -13.16 4.12 -21.52
CA MET A 101 -14.43 4.83 -21.73
C MET A 101 -15.32 4.12 -22.76
N SER A 102 -14.77 3.65 -23.87
CA SER A 102 -15.56 2.91 -24.87
C SER A 102 -16.15 1.61 -24.29
N ASN A 103 -15.43 0.92 -23.41
CA ASN A 103 -15.93 -0.26 -22.71
C ASN A 103 -17.02 0.09 -21.69
N ILE A 104 -16.90 1.21 -20.98
CA ILE A 104 -17.93 1.68 -20.06
C ILE A 104 -19.21 2.04 -20.83
N VAL A 105 -19.10 2.82 -21.91
CA VAL A 105 -20.25 3.22 -22.75
C VAL A 105 -20.93 2.01 -23.40
N SER A 106 -20.16 0.99 -23.78
CA SER A 106 -20.71 -0.25 -24.36
C SER A 106 -21.36 -1.17 -23.33
N GLY A 107 -21.30 -0.83 -22.04
CA GLY A 107 -21.86 -1.64 -20.95
C GLY A 107 -21.02 -2.86 -20.56
N ASN A 108 -19.74 -2.93 -20.96
CA ASN A 108 -18.85 -4.05 -20.62
C ASN A 108 -18.39 -4.00 -19.15
N THR A 109 -18.33 -2.79 -18.57
CA THR A 109 -18.06 -2.57 -17.14
C THR A 109 -18.68 -1.25 -16.69
N TYR A 110 -18.97 -1.11 -15.40
CA TYR A 110 -19.54 0.12 -14.83
C TYR A 110 -18.48 1.03 -14.18
N LEU A 111 -17.39 0.44 -13.68
CA LEU A 111 -16.31 1.15 -12.99
C LEU A 111 -14.98 0.43 -13.22
N LEU A 112 -13.94 1.21 -13.50
CA LEU A 112 -12.58 0.70 -13.64
C LEU A 112 -11.58 1.76 -13.19
N ASN A 113 -10.60 1.35 -12.38
CA ASN A 113 -9.50 2.22 -11.97
C ASN A 113 -8.35 2.08 -12.97
N LEU A 114 -8.13 3.11 -13.77
CA LEU A 114 -7.00 3.17 -14.71
C LEU A 114 -5.76 3.71 -13.97
N THR A 115 -4.71 2.90 -13.87
CA THR A 115 -3.48 3.24 -13.15
C THR A 115 -2.26 3.13 -14.05
N PHE A 116 -1.26 3.97 -13.79
CA PHE A 116 0.03 3.93 -14.46
C PHE A 116 1.17 4.00 -13.45
N ARG A 117 2.30 3.38 -13.79
CA ARG A 117 3.55 3.50 -13.05
C ARG A 117 4.34 4.73 -13.52
N SER A 118 4.99 5.40 -12.60
CA SER A 118 5.95 6.47 -12.89
C SER A 118 7.29 6.10 -12.29
N GLU A 119 8.37 6.30 -13.05
CA GLU A 119 9.72 6.10 -12.53
C GLU A 119 10.16 7.35 -11.76
N ILE A 120 10.72 7.17 -10.57
CA ILE A 120 11.17 8.26 -9.71
C ILE A 120 12.68 8.17 -9.55
N TYR A 121 13.37 9.23 -9.94
CA TYR A 121 14.80 9.39 -9.68
C TYR A 121 15.01 10.29 -8.46
N SER A 122 15.74 9.77 -7.48
CA SER A 122 15.90 10.40 -6.17
C SER A 122 17.32 10.17 -5.63
N ALA A 123 17.81 11.07 -4.78
CA ALA A 123 19.02 10.83 -3.98
C ALA A 123 18.72 10.11 -2.66
N TYR A 124 17.44 9.96 -2.31
CA TYR A 124 16.96 9.41 -1.05
C TYR A 124 16.70 7.91 -1.20
N SER A 125 17.05 7.15 -0.16
CA SER A 125 16.71 5.72 -0.05
C SER A 125 15.23 5.52 0.27
N LEU A 126 14.73 4.28 0.14
CA LEU A 126 13.38 3.95 0.59
C LEU A 126 13.19 4.18 2.10
N SER A 127 14.26 3.99 2.89
CA SER A 127 14.22 4.25 4.33
C SER A 127 14.06 5.74 4.65
N ASP A 128 14.70 6.63 3.88
CA ASP A 128 14.54 8.08 4.01
C ASP A 128 13.10 8.52 3.66
N VAL A 129 12.55 7.96 2.58
CA VAL A 129 11.16 8.19 2.17
C VAL A 129 10.20 7.67 3.24
N PHE A 130 10.45 6.48 3.78
CA PHE A 130 9.63 5.91 4.85
C PHE A 130 9.63 6.75 6.12
N ALA A 131 10.79 7.27 6.51
CA ALA A 131 10.95 8.09 7.70
C ALA A 131 10.27 9.47 7.57
N SER A 132 10.34 10.08 6.38
CA SER A 132 9.77 11.41 6.11
C SER A 132 8.27 11.39 5.78
N ALA A 133 7.74 10.30 5.22
CA ALA A 133 6.34 10.19 4.85
C ALA A 133 5.40 10.19 6.06
N THR A 134 4.32 10.97 5.98
CA THR A 134 3.22 10.97 6.96
C THR A 134 2.04 10.18 6.40
N ALA A 135 1.77 9.01 6.99
CA ALA A 135 0.58 8.22 6.67
C ALA A 135 0.21 7.32 7.88
N PRO A 136 -1.08 7.03 8.10
CA PRO A 136 -1.52 6.16 9.18
C PRO A 136 -1.03 4.72 9.00
N TYR A 137 -0.85 4.27 7.76
CA TYR A 137 -0.32 2.95 7.45
C TYR A 137 0.94 3.08 6.60
N LYS A 138 2.06 2.60 7.11
CA LYS A 138 3.34 2.54 6.42
C LYS A 138 3.96 1.16 6.53
N LEU A 139 4.64 0.73 5.48
CA LEU A 139 5.48 -0.47 5.46
C LEU A 139 6.75 -0.16 4.67
N LEU A 140 7.89 -0.60 5.17
CA LEU A 140 9.17 -0.64 4.47
C LEU A 140 9.66 -2.08 4.55
N PHE A 141 10.01 -2.65 3.41
CA PHE A 141 10.51 -4.00 3.30
C PHE A 141 11.90 -3.97 2.68
N GLY A 142 12.93 -3.97 3.55
CA GLY A 142 14.32 -3.81 3.14
C GLY A 142 14.49 -2.59 2.22
N ASP A 143 15.21 -2.81 1.12
CA ASP A 143 15.35 -1.85 0.01
C ASP A 143 14.48 -2.25 -1.22
N GLU A 144 13.51 -3.15 -1.03
CA GLU A 144 12.66 -3.66 -2.11
C GLU A 144 11.50 -2.71 -2.41
N PHE A 145 10.73 -2.35 -1.38
CA PHE A 145 9.59 -1.46 -1.52
C PHE A 145 9.20 -0.75 -0.23
N ALA A 146 8.52 0.39 -0.39
CA ALA A 146 7.83 1.10 0.68
C ALA A 146 6.38 1.36 0.29
N VAL A 147 5.48 1.28 1.26
CA VAL A 147 4.03 1.45 1.10
C VAL A 147 3.55 2.51 2.07
N PHE A 148 2.68 3.40 1.60
CA PHE A 148 2.05 4.46 2.39
C PHE A 148 0.56 4.51 2.05
N SER A 149 -0.31 4.09 2.97
CA SER A 149 -1.76 4.12 2.76
C SER A 149 -2.43 5.09 3.73
N PRO A 150 -3.33 5.97 3.25
CA PRO A 150 -4.23 6.73 4.10
C PRO A 150 -5.38 5.86 4.63
N GLU A 151 -5.68 4.75 3.95
CA GLU A 151 -6.91 3.98 4.15
C GLU A 151 -6.62 2.54 4.58
N ILE A 152 -7.50 2.02 5.44
CA ILE A 152 -7.52 0.61 5.85
C ILE A 152 -8.51 -0.17 5.02
N PHE A 153 -8.12 -1.38 4.65
CA PHE A 153 -9.03 -2.29 3.98
C PHE A 153 -10.07 -2.86 4.96
N ILE A 154 -9.60 -3.58 5.99
CA ILE A 154 -10.45 -4.14 7.05
C ILE A 154 -9.74 -4.10 8.41
N LYS A 155 -10.53 -3.96 9.48
CA LYS A 155 -10.10 -4.11 10.87
C LYS A 155 -10.92 -5.20 11.54
N VAL A 156 -10.25 -6.21 12.11
CA VAL A 156 -10.90 -7.30 12.83
C VAL A 156 -10.64 -7.15 14.33
N ILE A 157 -11.69 -7.05 15.14
CA ILE A 157 -11.62 -6.96 16.61
C ILE A 157 -12.55 -8.02 17.20
N GLY A 158 -11.99 -9.08 17.77
CA GLY A 158 -12.77 -10.19 18.30
C GLY A 158 -13.61 -10.85 17.19
N LYS A 159 -14.94 -10.70 17.27
CA LYS A 159 -15.90 -11.21 16.28
C LYS A 159 -16.41 -10.13 15.31
N GLU A 160 -15.92 -8.89 15.41
CA GLU A 160 -16.32 -7.78 14.55
C GLU A 160 -15.32 -7.58 13.41
N ILE A 161 -15.84 -7.38 12.20
CA ILE A 161 -15.08 -6.96 11.02
C ILE A 161 -15.60 -5.58 10.61
N LYS A 162 -14.72 -4.58 10.54
CA LYS A 162 -15.03 -3.19 10.16
C LYS A 162 -14.26 -2.80 8.90
N THR A 163 -14.88 -2.04 8.02
CA THR A 163 -14.24 -1.42 6.86
C THR A 163 -14.60 0.07 6.83
N PHE A 164 -13.72 0.88 6.24
CA PHE A 164 -13.86 2.33 6.22
C PHE A 164 -13.56 2.85 4.81
N PRO A 165 -14.40 2.48 3.82
CA PRO A 165 -14.15 2.83 2.42
C PRO A 165 -14.14 4.35 2.25
N MET A 166 -13.12 4.88 1.58
CA MET A 166 -13.11 6.26 1.14
C MET A 166 -13.74 6.38 -0.26
N LYS A 167 -14.64 7.34 -0.44
CA LYS A 167 -15.16 7.78 -1.75
C LYS A 167 -15.08 9.30 -1.81
N GLY A 168 -14.70 9.81 -2.98
CA GLY A 168 -14.56 11.24 -3.23
C GLY A 168 -13.24 11.80 -2.72
N THR A 169 -12.51 12.46 -3.61
CA THR A 169 -11.27 13.17 -3.28
C THR A 169 -11.42 14.60 -3.77
N ILE A 170 -11.33 15.56 -2.86
CA ILE A 170 -11.28 16.99 -3.20
C ILE A 170 -10.01 17.59 -2.64
N SER A 171 -9.43 18.55 -3.37
CA SER A 171 -8.24 19.27 -2.91
C SER A 171 -8.57 19.98 -1.59
N SER A 172 -7.70 19.82 -0.59
CA SER A 172 -7.82 20.49 0.72
C SER A 172 -7.34 21.95 0.69
N GLU A 173 -7.00 22.48 -0.49
CA GLU A 173 -6.50 23.85 -0.66
C GLU A 173 -7.59 24.93 -0.54
N HIS A 174 -8.87 24.57 -0.52
CA HIS A 174 -9.98 25.51 -0.41
C HIS A 174 -10.83 25.24 0.84
N SER A 175 -11.28 26.30 1.51
CA SER A 175 -12.10 26.23 2.73
C SER A 175 -13.44 25.54 2.51
N ASP A 176 -13.97 25.59 1.28
CA ASP A 176 -15.33 25.17 0.93
C ASP A 176 -15.35 23.75 0.32
N SER A 177 -14.21 23.06 0.31
CA SER A 177 -14.06 21.74 -0.29
C SER A 177 -14.95 20.66 0.35
N LEU A 178 -15.25 20.76 1.65
CA LEU A 178 -16.13 19.79 2.31
C LEU A 178 -17.58 19.90 1.83
N ASP A 179 -18.09 21.13 1.69
CA ASP A 179 -19.47 21.38 1.26
C ASP A 179 -19.66 21.08 -0.23
N LEU A 180 -18.64 21.31 -1.06
CA LEU A 180 -18.65 20.93 -2.48
C LEU A 180 -18.67 19.41 -2.66
N LEU A 181 -17.89 18.66 -1.86
CA LEU A 181 -17.85 17.21 -1.92
C LEU A 181 -19.19 16.58 -1.48
N LEU A 182 -19.81 17.11 -0.43
CA LEU A 182 -21.08 16.59 0.09
C LEU A 182 -22.27 16.83 -0.86
N ASN A 183 -22.17 17.81 -1.75
CA ASN A 183 -23.23 18.21 -2.67
C ASN A 183 -23.01 17.75 -4.14
N ASP A 184 -21.92 17.06 -4.46
CA ASP A 184 -21.69 16.52 -5.81
C ASP A 184 -22.53 15.23 -6.03
N GLU A 185 -23.54 15.31 -6.91
CA GLU A 185 -24.40 14.17 -7.26
C GLU A 185 -23.64 12.97 -7.85
N LYS A 186 -22.44 13.20 -8.41
CA LYS A 186 -21.58 12.14 -8.95
C LYS A 186 -20.84 11.37 -7.84
N GLU A 187 -20.59 12.03 -6.71
CA GLU A 187 -19.82 11.47 -5.59
C GLU A 187 -20.71 10.86 -4.48
N ARG A 188 -22.04 11.08 -4.51
CA ARG A 188 -23.01 10.31 -3.70
C ARG A 188 -23.04 8.84 -4.12
#